data_AF-A0A1F7JM61-F1
#
_entry.id   AF-A0A1F7JM61-F1
#
_cell.length_a   1.000
_cell.length_b   1.000
_cell.length_c   1.000
_cell.angle_alpha   90.00
_cell.angle_beta   90.00
_cell.angle_gamma   90.00
#
_symmetry.space_group_name_H-M   'P 1'
#
loop_
_entity.id
_entity.type
_entity.pdbx_description
1 polymer ?
#
loop_
_entity_poly.entity_id
_entity_poly.type
_entity_poly.pdbx_seq_one_letter_code
_entity_poly.pdbx_strand_id
1 'polypeptide(L)'
;MGTQFNFILKQFLSSLFLTFILVLSCGIFMLFRPFNYIDHYQSKLICSTGISANSGPAAIYSFDGTLDEFSQVKALKVCAYNIVFDYYNQFALPSGITYKFQPKIVIFSSWYEAIFAVSVFSLIVIELLILSKIDFLENFGNMMRYDSRFGLFFIMIHLVISGLFYWIVFSSPIQKIYCQNLVRIQIKDFSRSINLSGKEYPNVEYDWAKKNESKYVKKCLTDGFLINGKN
;
A
#
# COMPACT_ATOMS: atom_id res chain seq x y z
N MET A 1 -50.08 7.22 -14.80
CA MET A 1 -48.97 7.94 -14.13
C MET A 1 -48.15 7.07 -13.18
N GLY A 2 -48.76 6.20 -12.34
CA GLY A 2 -48.00 5.39 -11.37
C GLY A 2 -47.01 4.36 -11.94
N THR A 3 -47.28 3.76 -13.10
CA THR A 3 -46.42 2.72 -13.71
C THR A 3 -45.15 3.27 -14.36
N GLN A 4 -45.23 4.40 -15.05
CA GLN A 4 -44.05 5.07 -15.64
C GLN A 4 -43.13 5.68 -14.58
N PHE A 5 -43.69 6.28 -13.52
CA PHE A 5 -42.89 6.80 -12.41
C PHE A 5 -42.10 5.69 -11.72
N ASN A 6 -42.75 4.55 -11.44
CA ASN A 6 -42.09 3.39 -10.85
C ASN A 6 -40.99 2.80 -11.76
N PHE A 7 -41.17 2.83 -13.07
CA PHE A 7 -40.16 2.39 -14.02
C PHE A 7 -38.93 3.32 -14.04
N ILE A 8 -39.14 4.63 -14.12
CA ILE A 8 -38.05 5.63 -14.11
C ILE A 8 -37.27 5.55 -12.79
N LEU A 9 -37.97 5.45 -11.66
CA LEU A 9 -37.34 5.33 -10.34
C LEU A 9 -36.48 4.06 -10.24
N LYS A 10 -36.97 2.92 -10.72
CA LYS A 10 -36.20 1.65 -10.74
C LYS A 10 -34.93 1.76 -11.59
N GLN A 11 -35.00 2.43 -12.74
CA GLN A 11 -33.84 2.63 -13.60
C GLN A 11 -32.83 3.59 -12.99
N PHE A 12 -33.30 4.66 -12.35
CA PHE A 12 -32.44 5.59 -11.62
C PHE A 12 -31.70 4.89 -10.47
N LEU A 13 -32.40 4.10 -9.65
CA LEU A 13 -31.80 3.34 -8.55
C LEU A 13 -30.79 2.30 -9.08
N SER A 14 -31.09 1.64 -10.19
CA SER A 14 -30.18 0.70 -10.84
C SER A 14 -28.89 1.38 -11.32
N SER A 15 -29.01 2.56 -11.93
CA SER A 15 -27.87 3.38 -12.37
C SER A 15 -27.00 3.87 -11.20
N LEU A 16 -27.62 4.30 -10.10
CA LEU A 16 -26.90 4.65 -8.87
C LEU A 16 -26.14 3.45 -8.29
N PHE A 17 -26.79 2.29 -8.25
CA PHE A 17 -26.19 1.07 -7.74
C PHE A 17 -25.00 0.60 -8.59
N LEU A 18 -25.12 0.66 -9.91
CA LEU A 18 -24.00 0.39 -10.84
C LEU A 18 -22.83 1.34 -10.58
N THR A 19 -23.13 2.63 -10.44
CA THR A 19 -22.11 3.66 -10.16
C THR A 19 -21.36 3.34 -8.87
N PHE A 20 -22.07 2.93 -7.82
CA PHE A 20 -21.50 2.55 -6.53
C PHE A 20 -20.60 1.31 -6.63
N ILE A 21 -21.03 0.25 -7.33
CA ILE A 21 -20.21 -0.95 -7.54
C ILE A 21 -18.91 -0.60 -8.28
N LEU A 22 -18.99 0.22 -9.32
CA LEU A 22 -17.82 0.63 -10.10
C LEU A 22 -16.83 1.45 -9.25
N VAL A 23 -17.33 2.36 -8.40
CA VAL A 23 -16.51 3.17 -7.49
C VAL A 23 -15.80 2.27 -6.46
N LEU A 24 -16.51 1.31 -5.86
CA LEU A 24 -15.90 0.35 -4.94
C LEU A 24 -14.87 -0.52 -5.64
N SER A 25 -15.16 -0.98 -6.86
CA SER A 25 -14.21 -1.77 -7.67
C SER A 25 -12.93 -0.98 -7.96
N CYS A 26 -13.04 0.29 -8.33
CA CYS A 26 -11.89 1.19 -8.47
C CYS A 26 -11.11 1.34 -7.16
N GLY A 27 -11.82 1.49 -6.03
CA GLY A 27 -11.21 1.55 -4.71
C GLY A 27 -10.41 0.30 -4.36
N ILE A 28 -11.01 -0.88 -4.54
CA ILE A 28 -10.34 -2.17 -4.30
C ILE A 28 -9.13 -2.30 -5.23
N PHE A 29 -9.28 -2.02 -6.52
CA PHE A 29 -8.17 -2.07 -7.48
C PHE A 29 -6.98 -1.20 -7.02
N MET A 30 -7.27 0.03 -6.58
CA MET A 30 -6.26 0.98 -6.14
C MET A 30 -5.66 0.66 -4.77
N LEU A 31 -6.39 -0.04 -3.90
CA LEU A 31 -5.85 -0.55 -2.63
C LEU A 31 -4.84 -1.68 -2.84
N PHE A 32 -5.08 -2.54 -3.82
CA PHE A 32 -4.24 -3.71 -4.12
C PHE A 32 -3.20 -3.45 -5.22
N ARG A 33 -3.03 -2.21 -5.67
CA ARG A 33 -1.98 -1.88 -6.62
C ARG A 33 -0.59 -2.21 -6.04
N PRO A 34 0.37 -2.65 -6.87
CA PRO A 34 1.71 -2.98 -6.42
C PRO A 34 2.40 -1.76 -5.81
N PHE A 35 3.25 -2.01 -4.81
CA PHE A 35 4.02 -0.96 -4.17
C PHE A 35 5.46 -1.39 -3.92
N ASN A 36 6.37 -0.44 -4.06
CA ASN A 36 7.75 -0.64 -3.68
C ASN A 36 7.88 -0.52 -2.15
N TYR A 37 8.75 -1.32 -1.55
CA TYR A 37 9.18 -1.14 -0.18
C TYR A 37 10.64 -1.55 -0.03
N ILE A 38 11.24 -1.21 1.10
CA ILE A 38 12.63 -1.56 1.39
C ILE A 38 12.66 -2.89 2.10
N ASP A 39 13.36 -3.85 1.50
CA ASP A 39 13.70 -5.13 2.12
C ASP A 39 14.90 -4.92 3.04
N HIS A 40 14.65 -4.85 4.35
CA HIS A 40 15.72 -4.64 5.34
C HIS A 40 16.62 -5.87 5.50
N TYR A 41 16.17 -7.06 5.12
CA TYR A 41 16.99 -8.26 5.17
C TYR A 41 18.12 -8.21 4.14
N GLN A 42 17.82 -7.73 2.93
CA GLN A 42 18.80 -7.62 1.84
C GLN A 42 19.49 -6.25 1.75
N SER A 43 18.94 -5.21 2.38
CA SER A 43 19.58 -3.89 2.44
C SER A 43 20.91 -3.95 3.18
N LYS A 44 21.91 -3.22 2.69
CA LYS A 44 23.28 -3.28 3.21
C LYS A 44 23.75 -1.95 3.78
N LEU A 45 24.54 -2.04 4.84
CA LEU A 45 25.38 -1.00 5.36
C LEU A 45 26.83 -1.33 4.98
N ILE A 46 27.51 -0.42 4.29
CA ILE A 46 28.91 -0.55 3.92
C ILE A 46 29.70 0.49 4.71
N CYS A 47 30.58 0.04 5.59
CA CYS A 47 31.37 0.91 6.45
C CYS A 47 32.64 1.38 5.75
N SER A 48 33.16 2.55 6.14
CA SER A 48 34.47 3.05 5.66
C SER A 48 35.63 2.11 5.98
N THR A 49 35.46 1.25 6.99
CA THR A 49 36.40 0.21 7.40
C THR A 49 36.41 -1.03 6.48
N GLY A 50 35.52 -1.08 5.48
CA GLY A 50 35.35 -2.23 4.57
C GLY A 50 34.41 -3.32 5.11
N ILE A 51 33.97 -3.23 6.36
CA ILE A 51 32.96 -4.11 6.94
C ILE A 51 31.61 -3.85 6.27
N SER A 52 30.85 -4.92 6.02
CA SER A 52 29.46 -4.81 5.57
C SER A 52 28.52 -5.55 6.51
N ALA A 53 27.36 -4.95 6.76
CA ALA A 53 26.31 -5.52 7.60
C ALA A 53 24.95 -5.40 6.90
N ASN A 54 24.09 -6.40 7.07
CA ASN A 54 22.71 -6.30 6.58
C ASN A 54 21.87 -5.47 7.56
N SER A 55 20.97 -4.63 7.03
CA SER A 55 20.19 -3.65 7.79
C SER A 55 19.34 -4.29 8.88
N GLY A 56 18.64 -5.38 8.56
CA GLY A 56 17.80 -6.14 9.48
C GLY A 56 18.58 -6.71 10.66
N PRO A 57 19.57 -7.58 10.45
CA PRO A 57 20.45 -8.11 11.52
C PRO A 57 21.19 -7.02 12.33
N ALA A 58 21.40 -5.84 11.73
CA ALA A 58 22.00 -4.67 12.37
C ALA A 58 20.96 -3.73 13.02
N ALA A 59 19.68 -4.08 13.00
CA ALA A 59 18.59 -3.29 13.59
C ALA A 59 18.53 -1.84 13.08
N ILE A 60 18.88 -1.63 11.82
CA ILE A 60 18.87 -0.35 11.11
C ILE A 60 17.60 -0.31 10.25
N TYR A 61 16.76 0.69 10.48
CA TYR A 61 15.53 0.87 9.75
C TYR A 61 15.64 2.02 8.75
N SER A 62 14.94 1.88 7.63
CA SER A 62 14.76 2.93 6.63
C SER A 62 13.39 2.80 6.02
N PHE A 63 12.65 3.90 5.92
CA PHE A 63 11.35 3.90 5.27
C PHE A 63 11.47 4.16 3.77
N ASP A 64 12.24 5.17 3.38
CA ASP A 64 12.32 5.73 2.03
C ASP A 64 13.72 5.68 1.41
N GLY A 65 14.65 4.94 2.01
CA GLY A 65 16.01 4.75 1.53
C GLY A 65 17.01 5.68 2.20
N THR A 66 16.51 6.59 3.04
CA THR A 66 17.30 7.44 3.92
C THR A 66 17.25 6.91 5.35
N LEU A 67 18.37 7.00 6.07
CA LEU A 67 18.42 6.68 7.50
C LEU A 67 18.07 7.95 8.29
N ASP A 68 17.15 7.84 9.24
CA ASP A 68 16.91 8.90 10.21
C ASP A 68 17.89 8.84 11.37
N GLU A 69 17.96 9.91 12.17
CA GLU A 69 18.95 10.09 13.23
C GLU A 69 19.15 8.86 14.12
N PHE A 70 18.05 8.21 14.54
CA PHE A 70 18.10 6.98 15.34
C PHE A 70 18.85 5.86 14.61
N SER A 71 18.54 5.64 13.34
CA SER A 71 19.16 4.61 12.50
C SER A 71 20.59 4.99 12.08
N GLN A 72 20.88 6.28 11.93
CA GLN A 72 22.23 6.79 11.64
C GLN A 72 23.21 6.54 12.79
N VAL A 73 22.79 6.84 14.03
CA VAL A 73 23.60 6.56 15.24
C VAL A 73 23.96 5.09 15.33
N LYS A 74 22.99 4.21 15.05
CA LYS A 74 23.21 2.76 15.03
C LYS A 74 24.16 2.33 13.93
N ALA A 75 23.97 2.83 12.71
CA ALA A 75 24.86 2.55 11.60
C ALA A 75 26.32 2.89 11.93
N LEU A 76 26.57 4.04 12.56
CA LEU A 76 27.90 4.45 12.99
C LEU A 76 28.49 3.50 14.05
N LYS A 77 27.70 3.12 15.05
CA LYS A 77 28.14 2.20 16.12
C LYS A 77 28.38 0.78 15.61
N VAL A 78 27.56 0.29 14.69
CA VAL A 78 27.78 -0.98 13.99
C VAL A 78 29.10 -0.91 13.22
N CYS A 79 29.35 0.18 12.49
CA CYS A 79 30.58 0.32 11.72
C CYS A 79 31.86 0.46 12.55
N ALA A 80 31.79 1.11 13.72
CA ALA A 80 32.95 1.35 14.56
C ALA A 80 33.24 0.20 15.53
N TYR A 81 32.20 -0.39 16.11
CA TYR A 81 32.32 -1.32 17.23
C TYR A 81 31.72 -2.71 16.95
N ASN A 82 31.06 -2.90 15.80
CA ASN A 82 30.25 -4.09 15.51
C ASN A 82 29.12 -4.31 16.54
N ILE A 83 28.63 -3.21 17.15
CA ILE A 83 27.59 -3.24 18.18
C ILE A 83 26.26 -2.88 17.56
N VAL A 84 25.32 -3.82 17.64
CA VAL A 84 23.96 -3.69 17.11
C VAL A 84 23.00 -3.11 18.16
N PHE A 85 23.21 -3.45 19.43
CA PHE A 85 22.33 -3.08 20.53
C PHE A 85 23.12 -2.32 21.61
N ASP A 86 22.88 -1.01 21.69
CA ASP A 86 23.47 -0.13 22.70
C ASP A 86 22.39 0.76 23.34
N TYR A 87 21.46 0.11 24.08
CA TYR A 87 20.30 0.78 24.67
C TYR A 87 20.64 1.82 25.72
N TYR A 88 21.78 1.66 26.38
CA TYR A 88 22.24 2.56 27.43
C TYR A 88 23.25 3.60 26.92
N ASN A 89 23.46 3.67 25.59
CA ASN A 89 24.41 4.59 24.95
C ASN A 89 25.80 4.53 25.61
N GLN A 90 26.27 3.32 25.95
CA GLN A 90 27.54 3.11 26.64
C GLN A 90 28.72 3.38 25.71
N PHE A 91 28.51 3.24 24.40
CA PHE A 91 29.52 3.50 23.40
C PHE A 91 29.37 4.91 22.85
N ALA A 92 30.47 5.67 22.90
CA ALA A 92 30.53 7.01 22.33
C ALA A 92 30.25 6.98 20.82
N LEU A 93 29.80 8.11 20.28
CA LEU A 93 29.69 8.27 18.84
C LEU A 93 31.11 8.29 18.23
N PRO A 94 31.41 7.43 17.25
CA PRO A 94 32.75 7.34 16.68
C PRO A 94 33.05 8.57 15.83
N SER A 95 34.27 9.11 15.95
CA SER A 95 34.78 10.16 15.06
C SER A 95 35.50 9.52 13.85
N GLY A 96 35.33 10.10 12.66
CA GLY A 96 36.02 9.66 11.43
C GLY A 96 35.50 8.36 10.79
N ILE A 97 34.54 7.66 11.41
CA ILE A 97 33.85 6.51 10.81
C ILE A 97 32.66 7.01 9.98
N THR A 98 32.55 6.51 8.75
CA THR A 98 31.43 6.82 7.85
C THR A 98 30.83 5.53 7.31
N TYR A 99 29.63 5.63 6.76
CA TYR A 99 28.93 4.50 6.16
C TYR A 99 28.22 4.91 4.88
N LYS A 100 27.96 3.93 4.02
CA LYS A 100 27.08 4.03 2.86
C LYS A 100 25.93 3.04 3.05
N PHE A 101 24.70 3.56 3.11
CA PHE A 101 23.50 2.74 3.14
C PHE A 101 23.05 2.43 1.71
N GLN A 102 22.88 1.14 1.41
CA GLN A 102 22.44 0.64 0.12
C GLN A 102 21.10 -0.09 0.30
N PRO A 103 19.96 0.61 0.15
CA PRO A 103 18.65 0.01 0.29
C PRO A 103 18.38 -0.96 -0.86
N LYS A 104 17.81 -2.12 -0.54
CA LYS A 104 17.24 -3.05 -1.53
C LYS A 104 15.75 -2.78 -1.66
N ILE A 105 15.32 -2.45 -2.86
CA ILE A 105 13.91 -2.20 -3.17
C ILE A 105 13.29 -3.48 -3.71
N VAL A 106 12.13 -3.85 -3.17
CA VAL A 106 11.32 -4.99 -3.62
C VAL A 106 9.91 -4.51 -3.89
N ILE A 107 9.28 -5.11 -4.90
CA ILE A 107 7.87 -4.87 -5.22
C ILE A 107 7.03 -5.85 -4.40
N PHE A 108 6.13 -5.33 -3.58
CA PHE A 108 5.08 -6.09 -2.93
C PHE A 108 3.82 -6.07 -3.79
N SER A 109 3.18 -7.23 -3.90
CA SER A 109 1.99 -7.46 -4.73
C SER A 109 2.22 -7.28 -6.23
N SER A 110 1.19 -7.47 -7.03
CA SER A 110 1.21 -7.30 -8.48
C SER A 110 -0.13 -6.77 -8.98
N TRP A 111 -0.15 -6.22 -10.19
CA TRP A 111 -1.40 -5.84 -10.83
C TRP A 111 -2.36 -7.04 -11.03
N TYR A 112 -1.83 -8.26 -11.14
CA TYR A 112 -2.65 -9.48 -11.18
C TYR A 112 -3.40 -9.70 -9.87
N GLU A 113 -2.78 -9.44 -8.73
CA GLU A 113 -3.46 -9.52 -7.43
C GLU A 113 -4.56 -8.46 -7.30
N ALA A 114 -4.34 -7.26 -7.82
CA ALA A 114 -5.36 -6.21 -7.88
C ALA A 114 -6.55 -6.63 -8.76
N ILE A 115 -6.29 -7.18 -9.96
CA ILE A 115 -7.33 -7.70 -10.85
C ILE A 115 -8.08 -8.85 -10.18
N PHE A 116 -7.35 -9.77 -9.53
CA PHE A 116 -7.93 -10.89 -8.81
C PHE A 116 -8.86 -10.41 -7.68
N ALA A 117 -8.45 -9.42 -6.89
CA ALA A 117 -9.27 -8.85 -5.82
C ALA A 117 -10.57 -8.23 -6.35
N VAL A 118 -10.50 -7.47 -7.44
CA VAL A 118 -11.70 -6.91 -8.11
C VAL A 118 -12.59 -8.01 -8.70
N SER A 119 -11.99 -9.07 -9.25
CA SER A 119 -12.73 -10.19 -9.82
C SER A 119 -13.51 -10.94 -8.75
N VAL A 120 -12.87 -11.24 -7.61
CA VAL A 120 -13.53 -11.86 -6.45
C VAL A 120 -14.64 -10.97 -5.91
N PHE A 121 -14.39 -9.67 -5.76
CA PHE A 121 -15.42 -8.72 -5.34
C PHE A 121 -16.62 -8.71 -6.31
N SER A 122 -16.34 -8.70 -7.62
CA SER A 122 -17.38 -8.69 -8.65
C SER A 122 -18.23 -9.96 -8.61
N LEU A 123 -17.62 -11.14 -8.40
CA LEU A 123 -18.34 -12.40 -8.22
C LEU A 123 -19.26 -12.37 -7.00
N ILE A 124 -18.78 -11.86 -5.86
CA ILE A 124 -19.59 -11.72 -4.63
C ILE A 124 -20.79 -10.80 -4.89
N VAL A 125 -20.58 -9.67 -5.58
CA VAL A 125 -21.67 -8.74 -5.93
C VAL A 125 -22.70 -9.40 -6.84
N ILE A 126 -22.26 -10.15 -7.86
CA ILE A 126 -23.16 -10.88 -8.76
C ILE A 126 -23.99 -11.91 -8.00
N GLU A 127 -23.36 -12.68 -7.11
CA GLU A 127 -24.07 -13.70 -6.31
C GLU A 127 -25.10 -13.06 -5.38
N LEU A 128 -24.76 -11.95 -4.72
CA LEU A 128 -25.69 -11.18 -3.89
C LEU A 128 -26.86 -10.62 -4.70
N LEU A 129 -26.62 -10.15 -5.92
CA LEU A 129 -27.66 -9.67 -6.83
C LEU A 129 -28.64 -10.77 -7.23
N ILE A 130 -28.13 -11.97 -7.51
CA ILE A 130 -28.96 -13.14 -7.85
C ILE A 130 -29.81 -13.55 -6.63
N LEU A 131 -29.20 -13.64 -5.44
CA LEU A 131 -29.90 -14.03 -4.21
C LEU A 131 -30.98 -13.02 -3.79
N SER A 132 -30.73 -11.73 -4.00
CA SER A 132 -31.67 -10.66 -3.66
C SER A 132 -32.80 -10.49 -4.68
N LYS A 133 -32.83 -11.29 -5.76
CA LYS A 133 -33.81 -11.21 -6.85
C LYS A 133 -33.94 -9.79 -7.41
N ILE A 134 -32.82 -9.07 -7.46
CA ILE A 134 -32.79 -7.75 -8.07
C ILE A 134 -32.65 -7.95 -9.57
N ASP A 135 -33.65 -7.53 -10.34
CA ASP A 135 -33.69 -7.64 -11.81
C ASP A 135 -32.61 -6.80 -12.53
N PHE A 136 -31.58 -6.32 -11.83
CA PHE A 136 -30.53 -5.47 -12.35
C PHE A 136 -29.78 -6.13 -13.51
N LEU A 137 -29.37 -7.40 -13.35
CA LEU A 137 -28.64 -8.16 -14.36
C LEU A 137 -29.49 -8.40 -15.62
N GLU A 138 -30.78 -8.69 -15.43
CA GLU A 138 -31.72 -8.91 -16.54
C GLU A 138 -32.00 -7.61 -17.29
N ASN A 139 -32.30 -6.52 -16.56
CA ASN A 139 -32.52 -5.19 -17.14
C ASN A 139 -31.30 -4.70 -17.93
N PHE A 140 -30.10 -4.87 -17.36
CA PHE A 140 -28.86 -4.52 -18.03
C PHE A 140 -28.62 -5.38 -19.28
N GLY A 141 -28.83 -6.70 -19.18
CA GLY A 141 -28.69 -7.62 -20.31
C GLY A 141 -29.70 -7.38 -21.43
N ASN A 142 -30.92 -6.96 -21.11
CA ASN A 142 -31.95 -6.61 -22.09
C ASN A 142 -31.60 -5.30 -22.82
N MET A 143 -31.06 -4.31 -22.10
CA MET A 143 -30.58 -3.06 -22.71
C MET A 143 -29.43 -3.31 -23.70
N MET A 144 -28.45 -4.15 -23.33
CA MET A 144 -27.33 -4.51 -24.21
C MET A 144 -27.77 -5.27 -25.46
N ARG A 145 -28.85 -6.07 -25.37
CA ARG A 145 -29.42 -6.83 -26.49
C ARG A 145 -30.26 -5.97 -27.44
N TYR A 146 -30.93 -4.94 -26.92
CA TYR A 146 -31.79 -4.06 -27.72
C TYR A 146 -30.97 -3.16 -28.65
N ASP A 147 -29.94 -2.48 -28.13
CA ASP A 147 -29.00 -1.70 -28.92
C ASP A 147 -27.61 -1.74 -28.27
N SER A 148 -26.72 -2.53 -28.85
CA SER A 148 -25.35 -2.70 -28.36
C SER A 148 -24.54 -1.39 -28.36
N ARG A 149 -24.79 -0.46 -29.28
CA ARG A 149 -24.09 0.84 -29.34
C ARG A 149 -24.54 1.73 -28.20
N PHE A 150 -25.85 1.80 -27.97
CA PHE A 150 -26.42 2.53 -26.84
C PHE A 150 -25.95 1.93 -25.50
N GLY A 151 -25.94 0.59 -25.39
CA GLY A 151 -25.44 -0.11 -24.20
C GLY A 151 -23.96 0.18 -23.91
N LEU A 152 -23.09 0.13 -24.92
CA LEU A 152 -21.67 0.51 -24.77
C LEU A 152 -21.51 1.97 -24.37
N PHE A 153 -22.25 2.89 -24.99
CA PHE A 153 -22.25 4.31 -24.62
C PHE A 153 -22.68 4.52 -23.16
N PHE A 154 -23.73 3.83 -22.72
CA PHE A 154 -24.20 3.86 -21.34
C PHE A 154 -23.13 3.37 -20.35
N ILE A 155 -22.45 2.26 -20.66
CA ILE A 155 -21.33 1.75 -19.85
C ILE A 155 -20.21 2.79 -19.77
N MET A 156 -19.81 3.37 -20.91
CA MET A 156 -18.74 4.37 -20.95
C MET A 156 -19.06 5.60 -20.10
N ILE A 157 -20.29 6.10 -20.16
CA ILE A 157 -20.74 7.20 -19.29
C ILE A 157 -20.60 6.82 -17.81
N HIS A 158 -21.05 5.62 -17.43
CA HIS A 158 -20.97 5.19 -16.02
C HIS A 158 -19.53 5.01 -15.57
N LEU A 159 -18.64 4.50 -16.42
CA LEU A 159 -17.21 4.43 -16.13
C LEU A 159 -16.61 5.83 -15.88
N VAL A 160 -16.98 6.82 -16.70
CA VAL A 160 -16.53 8.21 -16.53
C VAL A 160 -17.07 8.82 -15.24
N ILE A 161 -18.38 8.70 -14.99
CA ILE A 161 -19.03 9.24 -13.77
C ILE A 161 -18.43 8.59 -12.52
N SER A 162 -18.31 7.26 -12.50
CA SER A 162 -17.71 6.52 -11.40
C SER A 162 -16.24 6.87 -11.20
N GLY A 163 -15.47 7.04 -12.28
CA GLY A 163 -14.07 7.46 -12.20
C GLY A 163 -13.93 8.85 -11.58
N LEU A 164 -14.75 9.81 -12.01
CA LEU A 164 -14.78 11.17 -11.43
C LEU A 164 -15.22 11.15 -9.97
N PHE A 165 -16.27 10.40 -9.64
CA PHE A 165 -16.77 10.29 -8.27
C PHE A 165 -15.73 9.64 -7.35
N TYR A 166 -15.08 8.57 -7.80
CA TYR A 166 -13.95 7.96 -7.11
C TYR A 166 -12.85 8.99 -6.87
N TRP A 167 -12.45 9.74 -7.89
CA TRP A 167 -11.37 10.70 -7.79
C TRP A 167 -11.67 11.83 -6.79
N ILE A 168 -12.91 12.35 -6.79
CA ILE A 168 -13.32 13.44 -5.89
C ILE A 168 -13.49 12.96 -4.44
N VAL A 169 -14.14 11.81 -4.24
CA VAL A 169 -14.60 11.39 -2.91
C VAL A 169 -13.69 10.34 -2.26
N PHE A 170 -13.17 9.40 -3.05
CA PHE A 170 -12.52 8.18 -2.54
C PHE A 170 -11.00 8.14 -2.73
N SER A 171 -10.43 8.93 -3.63
CA SER A 171 -8.98 8.89 -3.89
C SER A 171 -8.14 9.12 -2.63
N SER A 172 -8.46 10.15 -1.84
CA SER A 172 -7.78 10.49 -0.60
C SER A 172 -7.91 9.43 0.50
N PRO A 173 -9.11 8.96 0.88
CA PRO A 173 -9.23 7.91 1.91
C PRO A 173 -8.59 6.59 1.47
N ILE A 174 -8.71 6.20 0.19
CA ILE A 174 -8.05 5.00 -0.34
C ILE A 174 -6.53 5.14 -0.29
N GLN A 175 -5.98 6.30 -0.67
CA GLN A 175 -4.55 6.58 -0.57
C GLN A 175 -4.05 6.47 0.88
N LYS A 176 -4.85 6.94 1.86
CA LYS A 176 -4.52 6.84 3.28
C LYS A 176 -4.44 5.39 3.75
N ILE A 177 -5.42 4.56 3.40
CA ILE A 177 -5.43 3.14 3.75
C ILE A 177 -4.25 2.42 3.08
N TYR A 178 -4.00 2.71 1.81
CA TYR A 178 -2.84 2.18 1.07
C TYR A 178 -1.52 2.50 1.77
N CYS A 179 -1.28 3.77 2.13
CA CYS A 179 -0.06 4.18 2.83
C CYS A 179 0.07 3.54 4.22
N GLN A 180 -1.04 3.38 4.95
CA GLN A 180 -1.04 2.66 6.24
C GLN A 180 -0.64 1.20 6.07
N ASN A 181 -1.17 0.51 5.07
CA ASN A 181 -0.85 -0.89 4.80
C ASN A 181 0.63 -1.06 4.41
N LEU A 182 1.15 -0.19 3.55
CA LEU A 182 2.56 -0.18 3.14
C LEU A 182 3.47 -0.07 4.37
N VAL A 183 3.26 0.96 5.20
CA VAL A 183 4.10 1.21 6.39
C VAL A 183 4.07 0.00 7.33
N ARG A 184 2.89 -0.59 7.57
CA ARG A 184 2.74 -1.76 8.43
C ARG A 184 3.46 -3.00 7.89
N ILE A 185 3.37 -3.23 6.58
CA ILE A 185 4.08 -4.34 5.92
C ILE A 185 5.58 -4.16 6.07
N GLN A 186 6.09 -2.95 5.85
CA GLN A 186 7.52 -2.65 5.97
C GLN A 186 8.03 -2.76 7.42
N ILE A 187 7.27 -2.31 8.43
CA ILE A 187 7.61 -2.52 9.85
C ILE A 187 7.62 -4.01 10.20
N LYS A 188 6.65 -4.78 9.69
CA LYS A 188 6.58 -6.23 9.92
C LYS A 188 7.73 -6.97 9.25
N ASP A 189 8.10 -6.57 8.03
CA ASP A 189 9.25 -7.11 7.32
C ASP A 189 10.56 -6.82 8.06
N PHE A 190 10.74 -5.58 8.52
CA PHE A 190 11.89 -5.22 9.36
C PHE A 190 11.97 -6.11 10.61
N SER A 191 10.88 -6.28 11.36
CA SER A 191 10.84 -7.16 12.54
C SER A 191 11.21 -8.60 12.19
N ARG A 192 10.67 -9.13 11.09
CA ARG A 192 11.00 -10.47 10.60
C ARG A 192 12.48 -10.59 10.22
N SER A 193 13.05 -9.56 9.58
CA SER A 193 14.45 -9.55 9.14
C SER A 193 15.43 -9.65 10.32
N ILE A 194 15.09 -9.06 11.47
CA ILE A 194 15.89 -9.17 12.69
C ILE A 194 15.78 -10.59 13.27
N ASN A 195 14.55 -11.10 13.41
CA ASN A 195 14.32 -12.43 13.98
C ASN A 195 15.03 -13.54 13.19
N LEU A 196 15.04 -13.44 11.86
CA LEU A 196 15.74 -14.40 11.00
C LEU A 196 17.27 -14.39 11.18
N SER A 197 17.83 -13.36 11.85
CA SER A 197 19.25 -13.31 12.19
C SER A 197 19.63 -14.06 13.46
N GLY A 198 18.66 -14.72 14.12
CA GLY A 198 18.87 -15.44 15.38
C GLY A 198 18.96 -14.53 16.60
N LYS A 199 18.66 -13.23 16.45
CA LYS A 199 18.59 -12.25 17.53
C LYS A 199 17.13 -12.06 17.91
N GLU A 200 16.81 -12.14 19.20
CA GLU A 200 15.47 -11.81 19.69
C GLU A 200 15.19 -10.33 19.38
N TYR A 201 14.07 -10.07 18.69
CA TYR A 201 13.71 -8.72 18.28
C TYR A 201 13.52 -7.85 19.53
N PRO A 202 14.36 -6.84 19.74
CA PRO A 202 14.25 -6.03 20.92
C PRO A 202 13.08 -5.05 20.77
N ASN A 203 12.28 -4.94 21.84
CA ASN A 203 11.06 -4.13 21.85
C ASN A 203 11.32 -2.65 21.49
N VAL A 204 12.52 -2.13 21.76
CA VAL A 204 12.88 -0.73 21.54
C VAL A 204 12.79 -0.34 20.06
N GLU A 205 13.25 -1.19 19.16
CA GLU A 205 13.22 -0.95 17.72
C GLU A 205 11.81 -1.02 17.15
N TYR A 206 11.02 -1.97 17.65
CA TYR A 206 9.61 -2.09 17.29
C TYR A 206 8.83 -0.86 17.71
N ASP A 207 8.95 -0.49 18.98
CA ASP A 207 8.22 0.62 19.59
C ASP A 207 8.63 1.93 18.95
N TRP A 208 9.90 2.11 18.62
CA TRP A 208 10.38 3.26 17.87
C TRP A 208 9.77 3.31 16.45
N ALA A 209 9.80 2.22 15.70
CA ALA A 209 9.25 2.19 14.34
C ALA A 209 7.74 2.43 14.35
N LYS A 210 7.03 1.82 15.30
CA LYS A 210 5.59 1.99 15.52
C LYS A 210 5.23 3.41 15.96
N LYS A 211 6.01 4.02 16.85
CA LYS A 211 5.83 5.43 17.26
C LYS A 211 5.99 6.40 16.08
N ASN A 212 6.80 6.03 15.09
CA ASN A 212 6.99 6.81 13.87
C ASN A 212 6.03 6.43 12.72
N GLU A 213 5.09 5.49 12.91
CA GLU A 213 4.14 5.05 11.86
C GLU A 213 3.39 6.25 11.24
N SER A 214 2.87 7.17 12.07
CA SER A 214 2.13 8.35 11.61
C SER A 214 2.99 9.28 10.75
N LYS A 215 4.28 9.45 11.10
CA LYS A 215 5.26 10.23 10.34
C LYS A 215 5.50 9.61 8.96
N TYR A 216 5.68 8.28 8.90
CA TYR A 216 5.90 7.57 7.64
C TYR A 216 4.65 7.53 6.76
N VAL A 217 3.46 7.37 7.34
CA VAL A 217 2.18 7.49 6.61
C VAL A 217 2.04 8.88 6.01
N LYS A 218 2.32 9.94 6.77
CA LYS A 218 2.29 11.32 6.26
C LYS A 218 3.28 11.52 5.12
N LYS A 219 4.50 10.97 5.25
CA LYS A 219 5.52 11.02 4.19
C LYS A 219 5.05 10.33 2.90
N CYS A 220 4.47 9.13 3.00
CA CYS A 220 3.87 8.41 1.87
C CYS A 220 2.73 9.20 1.21
N LEU A 221 1.93 9.93 1.99
CA LEU A 221 0.83 10.75 1.48
C LEU A 221 1.32 12.01 0.73
N THR A 222 2.41 12.63 1.20
CA THR A 222 2.94 13.88 0.61
C THR A 222 3.82 13.61 -0.60
N ASP A 223 4.79 12.70 -0.45
CA ASP A 223 5.87 12.52 -1.43
C ASP A 223 5.55 11.40 -2.43
N GLY A 224 4.43 10.70 -2.23
CA GLY A 224 4.26 9.36 -2.78
C GLY A 224 5.32 8.41 -2.23
N PHE A 225 5.32 7.14 -2.68
CA PHE A 225 6.45 6.25 -2.41
C PHE A 225 7.52 6.46 -3.50
N LEU A 226 8.02 7.70 -3.60
CA LEU A 226 9.20 8.02 -4.39
C LEU A 226 10.42 7.74 -3.53
N ILE A 227 10.93 6.52 -3.60
CA ILE A 227 12.32 6.30 -3.23
C ILE A 227 13.11 7.15 -4.21
N ASN A 228 13.89 8.11 -3.72
CA ASN A 228 14.81 8.93 -4.52
C ASN A 228 15.88 8.01 -5.13
N GLY A 229 15.49 7.22 -6.12
CA GLY A 229 16.34 6.43 -6.99
C GLY A 229 16.91 7.36 -8.04
N LYS A 230 17.90 8.17 -7.66
CA LYS A 230 18.98 8.41 -8.61
C LYS A 230 19.71 7.07 -8.74
N ASN A 231 19.31 6.31 -9.76
CA ASN A 231 20.26 5.38 -10.40
C ASN A 231 21.44 6.21 -10.93
#